data_AF-A0A151S3V4-F1
#
_entry.id   AF-A0A151S3V4-F1
#
_cell.length_a   1.000
_cell.length_b   1.000
_cell.length_c   1.000
_cell.angle_alpha   90.00
_cell.angle_beta   90.00
_cell.angle_gamma   90.00
#
_symmetry.space_group_name_H-M   'P 1'
#
loop_
_entity.id
_entity.type
_entity.pdbx_description
1 polymer ?
#
loop_
_entity_poly.entity_id
_entity_poly.type
_entity_poly.pdbx_seq_one_letter_code
_entity_poly.pdbx_strand_id
1 'polypeptide(L)'
;MTKDDDGKREKHWSEWSDDERKRAQYDYRAKNIITSALSIDEFFRISQCKSAKEMWDTLQVTHEGTTDVKRSRKHTLIREYELLRMNNGESISDF
;
A
#
# COMPACT_ATOMS: atom_id res chain seq x y z
N MET A 1 -11.57 -3.38 12.13
CA MET A 1 -11.67 -4.83 12.37
C MET A 1 -10.24 -5.38 12.42
N THR A 2 -9.57 -5.22 13.56
CA THR A 2 -8.20 -5.72 13.78
C THR A 2 -8.29 -7.08 14.48
N LYS A 3 -8.17 -8.14 13.69
CA LYS A 3 -7.81 -9.50 14.13
C LYS A 3 -6.54 -9.77 13.34
N ASP A 4 -5.36 -9.94 13.93
CA ASP A 4 -5.01 -10.91 14.95
C ASP A 4 -3.91 -10.33 15.85
N ASP A 5 -4.20 -10.07 17.12
CA ASP A 5 -3.18 -9.89 18.16
C ASP A 5 -3.07 -11.22 18.90
N ASP A 6 -2.44 -12.18 18.22
CA ASP A 6 -2.06 -13.47 18.81
C ASP A 6 -1.01 -13.13 19.87
N GLY A 7 -1.39 -13.16 21.15
CA GLY A 7 -0.61 -12.80 22.32
C GLY A 7 0.62 -13.70 22.54
N LYS A 8 1.54 -13.73 21.57
CA LYS A 8 2.86 -14.32 21.69
C LYS A 8 3.76 -13.29 22.35
N ARG A 9 4.22 -13.65 23.56
CA ARG A 9 5.34 -12.99 24.24
C ARG A 9 6.44 -12.70 23.23
N GLU A 10 6.81 -11.44 23.07
CA GLU A 10 7.99 -11.05 22.29
C GLU A 10 9.21 -11.75 22.91
N LYS A 11 9.72 -12.77 22.23
CA LYS A 11 10.91 -13.51 22.67
C LYS A 11 12.10 -12.57 22.58
N HIS A 12 12.95 -12.59 23.60
CA HIS A 12 14.24 -11.90 23.53
C HIS A 12 15.09 -12.52 22.41
N TRP A 13 15.92 -11.72 21.73
CA TRP A 13 16.71 -12.16 20.57
C TRP A 13 17.63 -13.36 20.85
N SER A 14 17.99 -13.56 22.12
CA SER A 14 18.78 -14.71 22.59
C SER A 14 18.03 -16.04 22.49
N GLU A 15 16.70 -16.03 22.59
CA GLU A 15 15.83 -17.21 22.56
C GLU A 15 15.35 -17.56 21.15
N TRP A 16 15.75 -16.77 20.15
CA TRP A 16 15.34 -16.98 18.78
C TRP A 16 16.00 -18.22 18.19
N SER A 17 15.19 -19.03 17.51
CA SER A 17 15.66 -20.04 16.56
C SER A 17 16.44 -19.39 15.41
N ASP A 18 17.24 -20.19 14.71
CA ASP A 18 17.99 -19.71 13.55
C ASP A 18 17.07 -19.17 12.44
N ASP A 19 15.88 -19.76 12.28
CA ASP A 19 14.87 -19.28 11.33
C ASP A 19 14.24 -17.94 11.75
N GLU A 20 14.03 -17.70 13.05
CA GLU A 20 13.58 -16.40 13.58
C GLU A 20 14.65 -15.33 13.35
N ARG A 21 15.93 -15.63 13.64
CA ARG A 21 17.05 -14.73 13.37
C ARG A 21 17.19 -14.40 11.89
N LYS A 22 17.08 -15.41 11.02
CA LYS A 22 17.16 -15.24 9.57
C LYS A 22 16.03 -14.36 9.04
N ARG A 23 14.80 -14.56 9.51
CA ARG A 23 13.66 -13.71 9.16
C ARG A 23 13.85 -12.26 9.61
N ALA A 24 14.31 -12.04 10.85
CA ALA A 24 14.59 -10.70 11.35
C ALA A 24 15.70 -10.00 10.55
N GLN A 25 16.74 -10.75 10.14
CA GLN A 25 17.80 -10.22 9.29
C GLN A 25 17.26 -9.81 7.90
N TYR A 26 16.38 -10.62 7.30
CA TYR A 26 15.77 -10.28 6.02
C TYR A 26 14.85 -9.08 6.13
N ASP A 27 14.04 -9.00 7.20
CA ASP A 27 13.19 -7.83 7.46
C ASP A 27 14.06 -6.56 7.59
N TYR A 28 15.10 -6.59 8.42
CA TYR A 28 16.03 -5.47 8.57
C TYR A 28 16.66 -5.03 7.24
N ARG A 29 17.14 -5.98 6.43
CA ARG A 29 17.70 -5.68 5.10
C ARG A 29 16.66 -5.05 4.17
N ALA A 30 15.44 -5.57 4.15
CA ALA A 30 14.37 -5.04 3.34
C ALA A 30 13.95 -3.63 3.79
N LYS A 31 13.85 -3.38 5.10
CA LYS A 31 13.60 -2.03 5.65
C LYS A 31 14.64 -1.04 5.16
N ASN A 32 15.93 -1.39 5.26
CA ASN A 32 17.01 -0.53 4.81
C ASN A 32 16.93 -0.20 3.32
N ILE A 33 16.69 -1.21 2.47
CA ILE A 33 16.53 -1.02 1.02
C ILE A 33 15.37 -0.06 0.75
N ILE A 34 14.19 -0.31 1.35
CA ILE A 34 13.02 0.55 1.20
C ILE A 34 13.38 1.98 1.62
N THR A 35 13.90 2.20 2.81
CA THR A 35 14.20 3.54 3.31
C THR A 35 15.26 4.28 2.50
N SER A 36 16.23 3.57 1.93
CA SER A 36 17.30 4.18 1.13
C SER A 36 16.82 4.73 -0.22
N ALA A 37 15.69 4.24 -0.71
CA ALA A 37 15.12 4.63 -2.01
C ALA A 37 14.09 5.77 -1.90
N LEU A 38 13.75 6.22 -0.69
CA LEU A 38 12.65 7.15 -0.46
C LEU A 38 13.12 8.58 -0.23
N SER A 39 12.27 9.53 -0.63
CA SER A 39 12.38 10.91 -0.18
C SER A 39 12.02 11.02 1.31
N ILE A 40 12.37 12.15 1.92
CA ILE A 40 12.08 12.44 3.33
C ILE A 40 10.56 12.37 3.61
N ASP A 41 9.73 12.91 2.71
CA ASP A 41 8.27 12.90 2.87
C ASP A 41 7.69 11.48 2.84
N GLU A 42 8.17 10.65 1.91
CA GLU A 42 7.77 9.24 1.82
C GLU A 42 8.23 8.43 3.03
N PHE A 43 9.45 8.71 3.53
CA PHE A 43 9.97 8.08 4.74
C PHE A 43 9.08 8.37 5.96
N PHE A 44 8.66 9.62 6.16
CA PHE A 44 7.80 9.97 7.29
C PHE A 44 6.49 9.20 7.27
N ARG A 45 5.92 8.94 6.08
CA ARG A 45 4.68 8.17 5.94
C ARG A 45 4.79 6.74 6.47
N ILE A 46 5.93 6.10 6.28
CA ILE A 46 6.16 4.70 6.68
C ILE A 46 6.98 4.56 7.98
N SER A 47 7.34 5.68 8.61
CA SER A 47 8.23 5.70 9.78
C SER A 47 7.70 4.93 10.99
N GLN A 48 6.37 4.79 11.11
CA GLN A 48 5.70 4.05 12.20
C GLN A 48 5.48 2.56 11.90
N CYS A 49 5.79 2.10 10.68
CA CYS A 49 5.63 0.71 10.30
C CYS A 49 6.66 -0.17 11.01
N LYS A 50 6.21 -1.31 11.54
CA LYS A 50 7.04 -2.22 12.34
C LYS A 50 7.90 -3.13 11.48
N SER A 51 7.38 -3.58 10.33
CA SER A 51 8.05 -4.51 9.42
C SER A 51 8.25 -3.93 8.01
N ALA A 52 9.19 -4.48 7.25
CA ALA A 52 9.37 -4.14 5.84
C ALA A 52 8.11 -4.41 5.00
N LYS A 53 7.37 -5.46 5.35
CA LYS A 53 6.10 -5.82 4.70
C LYS A 53 5.06 -4.72 4.88
N GLU A 54 4.91 -4.22 6.10
CA GLU A 54 3.98 -3.12 6.42
C GLU A 54 4.39 -1.82 5.72
N MET A 55 5.70 -1.52 5.66
CA MET A 55 6.24 -0.39 4.91
C MET A 55 5.86 -0.48 3.43
N TRP A 56 6.11 -1.65 2.81
CA TRP A 56 5.79 -1.89 1.40
C TRP A 56 4.28 -1.78 1.12
N ASP A 57 3.45 -2.40 1.95
CA ASP A 57 2.00 -2.38 1.78
C ASP A 57 1.43 -0.96 1.93
N THR A 58 1.99 -0.18 2.85
CA THR A 58 1.62 1.25 3.02
C THR A 58 1.97 2.06 1.78
N LEU A 59 3.17 1.87 1.21
CA LEU A 59 3.57 2.54 -0.04
C LEU A 59 2.65 2.14 -1.20
N GLN A 60 2.37 0.84 -1.36
CA GLN A 60 1.51 0.33 -2.41
C GLN A 60 0.10 0.93 -2.33
N VAL A 61 -0.49 0.95 -1.13
CA VAL A 61 -1.82 1.53 -0.89
C VAL A 61 -1.81 3.04 -1.15
N THR A 62 -0.75 3.74 -0.76
CA THR A 62 -0.64 5.20 -0.94
C THR A 62 -0.59 5.58 -2.42
N HIS A 63 0.22 4.87 -3.21
CA HIS A 63 0.50 5.25 -4.60
C HIS A 63 -0.48 4.63 -5.60
N GLU A 64 -0.90 3.38 -5.38
CA GLU A 64 -1.83 2.72 -6.29
C GLU A 64 -3.29 2.83 -5.85
N GLY A 65 -3.54 3.18 -4.59
CA GLY A 65 -4.86 3.11 -3.98
C GLY A 65 -5.26 1.68 -3.58
N THR A 66 -6.26 1.59 -2.71
CA THR A 66 -6.86 0.30 -2.33
C THR A 66 -7.67 -0.30 -3.48
N THR A 67 -7.96 -1.59 -3.40
CA THR A 67 -8.86 -2.28 -4.33
C THR A 67 -10.23 -1.60 -4.43
N ASP A 68 -10.75 -1.07 -3.31
CA ASP A 68 -12.02 -0.34 -3.28
C ASP A 68 -11.92 1.03 -3.96
N VAL A 69 -10.81 1.76 -3.78
CA VAL A 69 -10.57 3.02 -4.52
C VAL A 69 -10.48 2.74 -6.02
N LYS A 70 -9.73 1.70 -6.42
CA LYS A 70 -9.64 1.26 -7.83
C LYS A 70 -11.02 0.89 -8.39
N ARG A 71 -11.83 0.14 -7.63
CA ARG A 71 -13.21 -0.25 -8.01
C ARG A 71 -14.13 0.96 -8.12
N SER A 72 -14.02 1.91 -7.20
CA SER A 72 -14.81 3.15 -7.19
C SER A 72 -14.49 4.00 -8.43
N ARG A 73 -13.20 4.23 -8.72
CA ARG A 73 -12.77 4.95 -9.94
C ARG A 73 -13.30 4.30 -11.20
N LYS A 74 -13.29 2.96 -11.29
CA LYS A 74 -13.89 2.23 -12.41
C LYS A 74 -15.39 2.49 -12.54
N HIS A 75 -16.15 2.42 -11.45
CA HIS A 75 -17.59 2.70 -11.50
C HIS A 75 -17.90 4.13 -11.89
N THR A 76 -17.13 5.10 -11.40
CA THR A 76 -17.27 6.51 -11.81
C THR A 76 -17.09 6.65 -13.32
N LEU A 77 -16.02 6.08 -13.88
CA LEU A 77 -15.77 6.14 -15.33
C LEU A 77 -16.87 5.46 -16.16
N ILE A 78 -17.36 4.29 -15.71
CA ILE A 78 -18.48 3.60 -16.37
C ILE A 78 -19.72 4.50 -16.37
N ARG A 79 -20.04 5.10 -15.23
CA ARG A 79 -21.21 5.98 -15.11
C ARG A 79 -21.07 7.24 -15.96
N GLU A 80 -19.89 7.86 -15.99
CA GLU A 80 -19.61 9.00 -16.85
C GLU A 80 -19.78 8.65 -18.32
N TYR A 81 -19.31 7.47 -18.73
CA TYR A 81 -19.49 6.96 -20.08
C TYR A 81 -20.96 6.66 -20.42
N GLU A 82 -21.72 6.03 -19.52
CA GLU A 82 -23.14 5.74 -19.71
C GLU A 82 -24.00 7.01 -19.78
N LEU A 83 -23.60 8.06 -19.07
CA LEU A 83 -24.26 9.36 -19.09
C LEU A 83 -23.77 10.26 -20.24
N LEU A 84 -22.70 9.87 -20.94
CA LEU A 84 -22.15 10.63 -22.03
C LEU A 84 -23.16 10.71 -23.17
N ARG A 85 -23.51 11.93 -23.55
CA ARG A 85 -24.46 12.22 -24.62
C ARG A 85 -24.05 13.50 -25.33
N MET A 86 -24.30 13.54 -26.63
CA MET A 86 -24.06 14.73 -27.42
C MET A 86 -24.87 15.91 -26.86
N ASN A 87 -24.23 17.07 -26.78
CA ASN A 87 -24.88 18.31 -26.44
C ASN A 87 -25.68 18.86 -27.63
N ASN A 88 -26.66 19.71 -27.35
CA ASN A 88 -27.46 20.35 -28.40
C ASN A 88 -26.56 21.26 -29.25
N GLY A 89 -26.43 20.95 -30.53
CA GLY A 89 -25.62 21.71 -31.49
C GLY A 89 -24.16 21.28 -31.58
N GLU A 90 -23.74 20.24 -30.84
CA GLU A 90 -22.44 19.60 -30.99
C GLU A 90 -22.41 18.78 -32.28
N SER A 91 -21.34 18.91 -33.07
CA SER A 91 -21.18 18.07 -34.26
C SER A 91 -20.64 16.69 -33.86
N ILE A 92 -20.84 15.67 -34.71
CA ILE A 92 -20.29 14.33 -34.46
C ILE A 92 -18.76 14.35 -34.36
N SER A 93 -18.09 15.32 -34.97
CA SER A 93 -16.63 15.45 -34.88
C SER A 93 -16.16 16.07 -33.56
N ASP A 94 -17.04 16.77 -32.85
CA ASP A 94 -16.73 17.45 -31.59
C ASP A 94 -17.05 16.58 -30.35
N PHE A 95 -17.91 15.57 -30.53
CA PHE A 95 -18.28 14.57 -29.53
C PHE A 95 -17.26 13.41 -29.46
#